data_AF-A0A4Q1ST95-F1
#
_entry.id   AF-A0A4Q1ST95-F1
#
_cell.length_a   1.000
_cell.length_b   1.000
_cell.length_c   1.000
_cell.angle_alpha   90.00
_cell.angle_beta   90.00
_cell.angle_gamma   90.00
#
_symmetry.space_group_name_H-M   'P 1'
#
loop_
_entity.id
_entity.type
_entity.pdbx_description
1 polymer ?
#
loop_
_entity_poly.entity_id
_entity_poly.type
_entity_poly.pdbx_seq_one_letter_code
_entity_poly.pdbx_strand_id
1 'polypeptide(L)'
;MKIHGNNRLNGINPYQKMNPPAMEKSKKATGGAKDEIQISTEALEMLNHSKTDDAARKARIQDLKTQVQEGTYRVDSQKLAEKLYEELKGR
;
A
#
# COMPACT_ATOMS: atom_id res chain seq x y z
N MET A 1 -0.07 -21.40 -77.06
CA MET A 1 0.99 -20.46 -76.63
C MET A 1 0.79 -20.13 -75.16
N LYS A 2 1.86 -20.23 -74.35
CA LYS A 2 1.90 -19.79 -72.94
C LYS A 2 2.08 -18.28 -72.91
N ILE A 3 1.25 -17.56 -72.16
CA ILE A 3 1.39 -16.12 -71.96
C ILE A 3 1.87 -15.91 -70.52
N HIS A 4 3.08 -15.38 -70.38
CA HIS A 4 3.71 -15.05 -69.10
C HIS A 4 3.11 -13.76 -68.54
N GLY A 5 2.78 -13.77 -67.26
CA GLY A 5 2.30 -12.59 -66.54
C GLY A 5 3.42 -11.57 -66.27
N ASN A 6 3.01 -10.31 -66.09
CA ASN A 6 3.81 -9.30 -65.41
C ASN A 6 2.95 -8.60 -64.34
N ASN A 7 3.00 -9.19 -63.15
CA ASN A 7 2.90 -8.49 -61.88
C ASN A 7 3.66 -7.16 -61.95
N ARG A 8 2.95 -6.00 -61.89
CA ARG A 8 3.49 -4.68 -61.49
C ARG A 8 2.47 -3.56 -61.66
N LEU A 9 1.38 -3.57 -60.92
CA LEU A 9 0.79 -2.33 -60.40
C LEU A 9 0.13 -2.65 -59.06
N ASN A 10 1.01 -2.75 -58.05
CA ASN A 10 0.78 -2.50 -56.63
C ASN A 10 -0.69 -2.33 -56.24
N GLY A 11 -1.30 -3.40 -55.74
CA GLY A 11 -2.53 -3.32 -54.95
C GLY A 11 -2.24 -2.49 -53.70
N ILE A 12 -2.41 -1.17 -53.80
CA ILE A 12 -2.39 -0.26 -52.67
C ILE A 12 -3.63 -0.61 -51.87
N ASN A 13 -3.50 -1.51 -50.89
CA ASN A 13 -4.55 -1.77 -49.92
C ASN A 13 -4.71 -0.50 -49.07
N PRO A 14 -5.81 0.28 -49.22
CA PRO A 14 -5.98 1.52 -48.46
C PRO A 14 -6.13 1.25 -46.95
N TYR A 15 -6.46 0.01 -46.59
CA TYR A 15 -6.62 -0.45 -45.21
C TYR A 15 -5.30 -0.74 -44.48
N GLN A 16 -4.16 -0.85 -45.17
CA GLN A 16 -2.86 -0.96 -44.50
C GLN A 16 -2.34 0.38 -43.95
N LYS A 17 -2.96 1.51 -44.33
CA LYS A 17 -2.65 2.84 -43.77
C LYS A 17 -3.40 3.14 -42.47
N MET A 18 -4.24 2.24 -41.97
CA MET A 18 -4.91 2.38 -40.67
C MET A 18 -4.14 1.78 -39.49
N ASN A 19 -2.97 1.16 -39.73
CA ASN A 19 -2.04 0.85 -38.65
C ASN A 19 -1.01 1.98 -38.54
N PRO A 20 -1.14 2.92 -37.58
CA PRO A 20 -0.06 3.85 -37.31
C PRO A 20 1.21 3.05 -36.91
N PRO A 21 2.41 3.47 -37.36
CA PRO A 21 3.66 2.92 -36.85
C PRO A 21 3.64 3.03 -35.32
N ALA A 22 4.15 1.99 -34.66
CA ALA A 22 4.27 1.90 -33.21
C ALA A 22 4.61 3.27 -32.61
N MET A 23 3.61 3.91 -32.01
CA MET A 23 3.79 5.03 -31.12
C MET A 23 4.36 4.47 -29.82
N GLU A 24 5.59 3.95 -29.89
CA GLU A 24 6.48 3.85 -28.75
C GLU A 24 6.87 5.28 -28.38
N LYS A 25 5.99 5.95 -27.63
CA LYS A 25 6.25 7.08 -26.72
C LYS A 25 4.91 7.72 -26.31
N SER A 26 4.10 6.99 -25.56
CA SER A 26 3.12 7.58 -24.61
C SER A 26 2.41 6.56 -23.73
N LYS A 27 3.04 5.44 -23.36
CA LYS A 27 2.56 4.65 -22.20
C LYS A 27 3.00 5.28 -20.87
N LYS A 28 2.63 6.53 -20.63
CA LYS A 28 2.59 7.16 -19.29
C LYS A 28 1.56 8.29 -19.26
N ALA A 29 0.34 8.05 -19.72
CA ALA A 29 -0.80 8.94 -19.42
C ALA A 29 -2.15 8.23 -19.69
N THR A 30 -2.31 6.98 -19.28
CA THR A 30 -3.62 6.30 -19.33
C THR A 30 -3.90 5.62 -18.01
N GLY A 31 -4.43 6.42 -17.10
CA GLY A 31 -4.88 6.06 -15.77
C GLY A 31 -5.11 7.39 -15.09
N GLY A 32 -6.36 7.73 -14.78
CA GLY A 32 -6.71 8.98 -14.10
C GLY A 32 -5.81 9.21 -12.89
N ALA A 33 -5.65 10.47 -12.49
CA ALA A 33 -4.92 10.83 -11.29
C ALA A 33 -5.26 9.84 -10.18
N LYS A 34 -4.30 8.97 -9.85
CA LYS A 34 -4.47 8.03 -8.76
C LYS A 34 -4.32 8.86 -7.51
N ASP A 35 -5.30 8.79 -6.63
CA ASP A 35 -5.14 9.31 -5.30
C ASP A 35 -4.02 8.51 -4.62
N GLU A 36 -2.87 9.14 -4.44
CA GLU A 36 -1.72 8.56 -3.75
C GLU A 36 -1.67 9.14 -2.33
N ILE A 37 -1.72 8.26 -1.33
CA ILE A 37 -1.51 8.64 0.07
C ILE A 37 -0.01 8.52 0.34
N GLN A 38 0.66 9.66 0.48
CA GLN A 38 2.06 9.70 0.92
C GLN A 38 2.11 9.91 2.44
N ILE A 39 2.74 9.00 3.16
CA ILE A 39 2.99 9.13 4.60
C ILE A 39 4.23 10.01 4.76
N SER A 40 4.14 11.04 5.62
CA SER A 40 5.28 11.90 5.95
C SER A 40 6.45 11.08 6.50
N THR A 41 7.67 11.41 6.08
CA THR A 41 8.90 10.78 6.59
C THR A 41 9.03 10.95 8.10
N GLU A 42 8.62 12.12 8.62
CA GLU A 42 8.60 12.42 10.06
C GLU A 42 7.62 11.50 10.81
N ALA A 43 6.42 11.27 10.25
CA ALA A 43 5.45 10.36 10.85
C ALA A 43 5.95 8.90 10.86
N LEU A 44 6.71 8.50 9.84
CA LEU A 44 7.35 7.18 9.79
C LEU A 44 8.44 7.05 10.85
N GLU A 45 9.26 8.08 11.03
CA GLU A 45 10.29 8.13 12.08
C GLU A 45 9.67 8.05 13.48
N MET A 46 8.61 8.83 13.75
CA MET A 46 7.86 8.74 15.01
C MET A 46 7.28 7.34 15.26
N LEU A 47 6.72 6.70 14.24
CA LEU A 47 6.23 5.31 14.33
C LEU A 47 7.35 4.33 14.66
N ASN A 48 8.54 4.51 14.07
CA ASN A 48 9.68 3.66 14.32
C ASN A 48 10.25 3.85 15.74
N HIS A 49 10.25 5.07 16.26
CA HIS A 49 10.56 5.34 17.67
C HIS A 49 9.52 4.73 18.61
N SER A 50 8.25 4.70 18.21
CA SER A 50 7.18 4.04 18.99
C SER A 50 7.33 2.51 19.03
N LYS A 51 8.02 1.94 18.05
CA LYS A 51 8.29 0.50 17.91
C LYS A 51 9.58 0.06 18.57
N THR A 52 10.36 0.96 19.19
CA THR A 52 11.58 0.53 19.87
C THR A 52 11.22 -0.45 20.97
N ASP A 53 11.79 -1.63 20.81
CA ASP A 53 11.44 -2.87 21.46
C ASP A 53 11.82 -2.79 22.95
N ASP A 54 10.96 -2.15 23.74
CA ASP A 54 11.22 -1.89 25.16
C ASP A 54 11.37 -3.22 25.90
N ALA A 55 12.60 -3.57 26.27
CA ALA A 55 12.88 -4.72 27.13
C ALA A 55 12.04 -4.65 28.43
N ALA A 56 11.83 -3.44 28.94
CA ALA A 56 10.93 -3.15 30.06
C ALA A 56 9.47 -3.54 29.76
N ARG A 57 8.98 -3.30 28.55
CA ARG A 57 7.62 -3.71 28.11
C ARG A 57 7.52 -5.22 28.03
N LYS A 58 8.53 -5.91 27.48
CA LYS A 58 8.55 -7.38 27.42
C LYS A 58 8.52 -7.99 28.81
N ALA A 59 9.33 -7.48 29.74
CA ALA A 59 9.34 -7.91 31.14
C ALA A 59 7.98 -7.69 31.82
N ARG A 60 7.37 -6.52 31.65
CA ARG A 60 6.04 -6.21 32.18
C ARG A 60 4.96 -7.14 31.64
N ILE A 61 4.98 -7.45 30.34
CA ILE A 61 4.03 -8.39 29.73
C ILE A 61 4.19 -9.79 30.32
N GLN A 62 5.44 -10.24 30.54
CA GLN A 62 5.70 -11.55 31.12
C GLN A 62 5.18 -11.64 32.56
N ASP A 63 5.45 -10.63 33.39
CA ASP A 63 4.92 -10.56 34.76
C ASP A 63 3.39 -10.59 34.80
N LEU A 64 2.74 -9.79 33.96
CA LEU A 64 1.27 -9.79 33.84
C LEU A 64 0.72 -11.16 33.41
N LYS A 65 1.39 -11.85 32.48
CA LYS A 65 0.98 -13.20 32.07
C LYS A 65 1.04 -14.18 33.23
N THR A 66 2.09 -14.14 34.04
CA THR A 66 2.23 -14.98 35.22
C THR A 66 1.10 -14.72 36.22
N GLN A 67 0.81 -13.46 36.54
CA GLN A 67 -0.27 -13.09 37.47
C GLN A 67 -1.66 -13.54 36.98
N VAL A 68 -1.89 -13.49 35.67
CA VAL A 68 -3.14 -13.99 35.07
C VAL A 68 -3.23 -15.51 35.15
N GLN A 69 -2.15 -16.22 34.86
CA GLN A 69 -2.11 -17.69 34.97
C GLN A 69 -2.31 -18.18 36.41
N GLU A 70 -1.75 -17.48 37.38
CA GLU A 70 -1.91 -17.76 38.80
C GLU A 70 -3.27 -17.30 39.36
N GLY A 71 -4.07 -16.57 38.59
CA GLY A 71 -5.35 -16.01 39.01
C GLY A 71 -5.24 -14.88 40.04
N THR A 72 -4.05 -14.31 40.23
CA THR A 72 -3.78 -13.23 41.17
C THR A 72 -3.95 -11.84 40.56
N TYR A 73 -4.07 -11.76 39.23
CA TYR A 73 -4.30 -10.49 38.53
C TYR A 73 -5.67 -9.90 38.86
N ARG A 74 -5.69 -8.68 39.40
CA ARG A 74 -6.90 -7.92 39.70
C ARG A 74 -6.95 -6.63 38.90
N VAL A 75 -8.05 -6.44 38.18
CA VAL A 75 -8.32 -5.21 37.44
C VAL A 75 -8.72 -4.12 38.43
N ASP A 76 -7.95 -3.04 38.45
CA ASP A 76 -8.26 -1.85 39.24
C ASP A 76 -9.28 -0.98 38.49
N SER A 77 -10.50 -0.90 39.02
CA SER A 77 -11.60 -0.16 38.41
C SER A 77 -11.35 1.35 38.32
N GLN A 78 -10.60 1.93 39.27
CA GLN A 78 -10.28 3.36 39.24
C GLN A 78 -9.32 3.66 38.10
N LYS A 79 -8.24 2.87 37.98
CA LYS A 79 -7.28 3.00 36.87
C LYS A 79 -7.94 2.77 35.51
N LEU A 80 -8.88 1.83 35.44
CA LEU A 80 -9.64 1.57 34.22
C LEU A 80 -10.48 2.79 33.82
N ALA A 81 -11.23 3.37 34.76
CA ALA A 81 -12.06 4.54 34.51
C ALA A 81 -11.23 5.77 34.12
N GLU A 82 -10.10 5.99 34.79
CA GLU A 82 -9.15 7.07 34.47
C GLU A 82 -8.63 6.93 33.03
N LYS A 83 -8.18 5.74 32.63
CA LYS A 83 -7.68 5.50 31.27
C LYS A 83 -8.76 5.66 30.21
N LEU A 84 -9.97 5.17 30.48
CA LEU A 84 -11.10 5.37 29.57
C LEU A 84 -11.44 6.86 29.43
N TYR A 85 -11.42 7.61 30.52
CA TYR A 85 -11.69 9.05 30.51
C TYR A 85 -10.63 9.84 29.72
N GLU A 86 -9.34 9.55 29.93
CA GLU A 86 -8.25 10.18 29.17
C GLU A 86 -8.41 9.95 27.65
N GLU A 87 -8.64 8.71 27.23
CA GLU A 87 -8.78 8.33 25.81
C GLU A 87 -10.01 8.94 25.14
N LEU A 88 -11.12 9.08 25.88
CA LEU A 88 -12.36 9.64 25.35
C LEU A 88 -12.35 11.17 25.33
N LYS A 89 -11.62 11.83 26.23
CA LYS A 89 -11.49 13.29 26.27
C LYS A 89 -10.62 13.83 25.12
N GLY A 90 -9.72 13.02 24.57
CA GLY A 90 -8.82 13.38 23.48
C GLY A 90 -9.35 13.13 22.06
N ARG A 91 -10.61 12.70 21.91
CA ARG A 91 -11.29 12.51 20.60
C ARG A 91 -12.25 13.64 20.29
#